data_AF-A0A0C2D6M4-F1
#
_entry.id   AF-A0A0C2D6M4-F1
#
_cell.length_a   1.000
_cell.length_b   1.000
_cell.length_c   1.000
_cell.angle_alpha   90.00
_cell.angle_beta   90.00
_cell.angle_gamma   90.00
#
_symmetry.space_group_name_H-M   'P 1'
#
loop_
_entity.id
_entity.type
_entity.pdbx_description
1 polymer ?
#
loop_
_entity_poly.entity_id
_entity_poly.type
_entity_poly.pdbx_seq_one_letter_code
_entity_poly.pdbx_strand_id
1 'polypeptide(L)'
;MALTAATGCVEDQEYVIVERAIWFDDTATECTLTGSEPTPLSMTVDVAFSSPIGMAFVVANQQLPNANSNTGIDDTEVVLETAEVSLTFTGGGISANSFEIPVHSNSIPGGGSDIYLIEVPSEVGASLRTTMAALPAGSVEYLEMEVVFKGRRSSQIGKSKLGSIETRPYVFPFSVCSDCLGQCLPATECGGMEDDPPLCATDTIWAGVCGFAQGARVVHPLCAGA
;
A
#
# COMPACT_ATOMS: atom_id res chain seq x y z
N MET A 1 28.95 49.98 4.77
CA MET A 1 27.90 49.09 5.28
C MET A 1 27.31 48.38 4.07
N ALA A 2 27.53 47.07 3.96
CA ALA A 2 26.99 46.27 2.87
C ALA A 2 25.74 45.54 3.38
N LEU A 3 24.59 45.77 2.73
CA LEU A 3 23.41 44.93 2.87
C LEU A 3 23.74 43.58 2.20
N THR A 4 24.12 42.59 2.98
CA THR A 4 24.04 41.20 2.54
C THR A 4 22.57 40.82 2.54
N ALA A 5 21.96 40.81 1.35
CA ALA A 5 20.70 40.13 1.14
C ALA A 5 20.91 38.66 1.53
N ALA A 6 20.23 38.23 2.60
CA ALA A 6 20.07 36.82 2.86
C ALA A 6 19.26 36.26 1.70
N THR A 7 19.95 35.68 0.72
CA THR A 7 19.37 34.66 -0.15
C THR A 7 18.93 33.54 0.77
N GLY A 8 17.70 33.64 1.28
CA GLY A 8 17.05 32.55 1.97
C GLY A 8 17.07 31.37 1.02
N CYS A 9 17.83 30.34 1.37
CA CYS A 9 17.63 29.02 0.81
C CYS A 9 16.17 28.68 1.10
N VAL A 10 15.32 28.80 0.09
CA VAL A 10 14.09 28.02 0.07
C VAL A 10 14.60 26.60 -0.05
N GLU A 11 14.80 25.95 1.10
CA GLU A 11 14.89 24.49 1.13
C GLU A 11 13.74 23.98 0.27
N ASP A 12 14.03 23.04 -0.63
CA ASP A 12 13.03 22.28 -1.36
C ASP A 12 12.09 21.64 -0.33
N GLN A 13 11.08 22.38 0.12
CA GLN A 13 10.04 21.85 0.95
C GLN A 13 9.31 20.86 0.07
N GLU A 14 9.51 19.58 0.35
CA GLU A 14 8.77 18.53 -0.31
C GLU A 14 7.31 18.69 0.07
N TYR A 15 6.53 19.08 -0.92
CA TYR A 15 5.15 19.46 -0.70
C TYR A 15 4.19 18.29 -0.81
N VAL A 16 4.61 17.16 -1.37
CA VAL A 16 3.78 15.97 -1.45
C VAL A 16 4.45 14.87 -0.68
N ILE A 17 3.72 14.29 0.27
CA ILE A 17 4.23 13.24 1.15
C ILE A 17 3.25 12.08 1.21
N VAL A 18 3.78 10.88 1.41
CA VAL A 18 2.98 9.77 1.91
C VAL A 18 2.82 9.98 3.42
N GLU A 19 1.62 10.31 3.88
CA GLU A 19 1.36 10.53 5.31
C GLU A 19 1.40 9.22 6.07
N ARG A 20 0.73 8.21 5.52
CA ARG A 20 0.65 6.88 6.12
C ARG A 20 0.16 5.82 5.14
N ALA A 21 0.54 4.58 5.42
CA ALA A 21 -0.14 3.40 4.91
C ALA A 21 -1.47 3.18 5.65
N ILE A 22 -2.48 2.68 4.94
CA ILE A 22 -3.79 2.30 5.45
C ILE A 22 -4.21 0.97 4.83
N TRP A 23 -5.11 0.29 5.52
CA TRP A 23 -5.53 -1.05 5.14
C TRP A 23 -7.03 -1.29 5.35
N PHE A 24 -7.57 -2.29 4.66
CA PHE A 24 -8.92 -2.78 4.92
C PHE A 24 -8.95 -3.44 6.30
N ASP A 25 -9.64 -2.80 7.24
CA ASP A 25 -9.86 -3.40 8.55
C ASP A 25 -10.60 -4.75 8.43
N ASP A 26 -10.40 -5.64 9.41
CA ASP A 26 -11.04 -6.96 9.44
C ASP A 26 -12.56 -6.89 9.60
N THR A 27 -13.07 -5.72 10.02
CA THR A 27 -14.50 -5.40 10.14
C THR A 27 -15.13 -4.79 8.88
N ALA A 28 -14.34 -4.43 7.87
CA ALA A 28 -14.81 -3.66 6.72
C ALA A 28 -15.68 -4.51 5.78
N THR A 29 -17.01 -4.44 5.89
CA THR A 29 -17.92 -5.21 5.03
C THR A 29 -18.02 -4.68 3.59
N GLU A 30 -17.65 -3.41 3.39
CA GLU A 30 -17.68 -2.72 2.11
C GLU A 30 -16.24 -2.37 1.77
N CYS A 31 -15.67 -2.96 0.72
CA CYS A 31 -14.27 -2.81 0.32
C CYS A 31 -13.91 -1.41 -0.17
N THR A 32 -14.00 -0.48 0.75
CA THR A 32 -13.89 0.96 0.55
C THR A 32 -12.94 1.48 1.60
N LEU A 33 -11.90 2.18 1.16
CA LEU A 33 -10.98 2.88 2.04
C LEU A 33 -11.41 4.33 2.13
N THR A 34 -11.52 4.83 3.35
CA THR A 34 -11.99 6.18 3.67
C THR A 34 -10.84 7.11 4.07
N GLY A 35 -9.66 6.56 4.33
CA GLY A 35 -8.49 7.28 4.83
C GLY A 35 -8.51 7.44 6.35
N SER A 36 -9.60 7.05 7.02
CA SER A 36 -9.71 7.08 8.49
C SER A 36 -9.16 5.83 9.17
N GLU A 37 -8.81 4.81 8.37
CA GLU A 37 -8.29 3.55 8.85
C GLU A 37 -6.93 3.76 9.55
N PRO A 38 -6.66 3.02 10.65
CA PRO A 38 -5.38 3.07 11.29
C PRO A 38 -4.30 2.48 10.39
N THR A 39 -3.07 2.96 10.56
CA THR A 39 -1.90 2.33 9.94
C THR A 39 -1.59 1.02 10.66
N PRO A 40 -1.58 -0.12 9.96
CA PRO A 40 -1.16 -1.38 10.57
C PRO A 40 0.33 -1.29 10.95
N LEU A 41 0.69 -1.80 12.13
CA LEU A 41 2.09 -1.83 12.58
C LEU A 41 2.96 -2.75 11.71
N SER A 42 2.36 -3.85 11.27
CA SER A 42 2.86 -4.75 10.24
C SER A 42 1.69 -5.56 9.71
N MET A 43 1.84 -6.09 8.51
CA MET A 43 0.87 -7.03 7.95
C MET A 43 1.56 -8.33 7.61
N THR A 44 0.92 -9.44 7.94
CA THR A 44 1.39 -10.74 7.51
C THR A 44 0.95 -10.99 6.06
N VAL A 45 1.71 -11.79 5.33
CA VAL A 45 1.35 -12.27 3.99
C VAL A 45 1.65 -13.75 4.01
N ASP A 46 0.59 -14.55 3.94
CA ASP A 46 0.72 -15.99 3.81
C ASP A 46 0.78 -16.38 2.33
N VAL A 47 1.98 -16.73 1.88
CA VAL A 47 2.25 -17.05 0.48
C VAL A 47 1.75 -18.43 0.07
N ALA A 48 1.27 -19.25 1.03
CA ALA A 48 0.56 -20.48 0.69
C ALA A 48 -0.72 -20.18 -0.09
N PHE A 49 -1.30 -19.00 0.12
CA PHE A 49 -2.45 -18.51 -0.62
C PHE A 49 -2.03 -17.62 -1.81
N SER A 50 -2.94 -17.42 -2.76
CA SER A 50 -2.72 -16.62 -3.96
C SER A 50 -3.33 -15.22 -3.91
N SER A 51 -3.51 -14.66 -2.70
CA SER A 51 -3.98 -13.28 -2.56
C SER A 51 -2.98 -12.29 -3.17
N PRO A 52 -3.46 -11.26 -3.90
CA PRO A 52 -2.63 -10.14 -4.28
C PRO A 52 -2.00 -9.45 -3.06
N ILE A 53 -0.76 -9.02 -3.19
CA ILE A 53 -0.10 -8.19 -2.18
C ILE A 53 -0.37 -6.75 -2.54
N GLY A 54 -0.88 -5.95 -1.62
CA GLY A 54 -1.11 -4.54 -1.85
C GLY A 54 -1.09 -3.76 -0.56
N MET A 55 -1.08 -2.44 -0.69
CA MET A 55 -1.22 -1.50 0.41
C MET A 55 -1.82 -0.21 -0.13
N ALA A 56 -2.68 0.43 0.65
CA ALA A 56 -3.15 1.75 0.31
C ALA A 56 -2.39 2.82 1.10
N PHE A 57 -2.26 3.99 0.49
CA PHE A 57 -1.48 5.09 1.03
C PHE A 57 -2.30 6.37 0.99
N VAL A 58 -2.31 7.10 2.10
CA VAL A 58 -2.81 8.47 2.14
C VAL A 58 -1.67 9.38 1.71
N VAL A 59 -1.83 10.03 0.57
CA VAL A 59 -0.83 10.95 0.02
C VAL A 59 -1.38 12.37 0.14
N ALA A 60 -0.66 13.21 0.87
CA ALA A 60 -1.06 14.59 1.13
C ALA A 60 -0.21 15.58 0.37
N ASN A 61 -0.87 16.64 -0.11
CA ASN A 61 -0.23 17.81 -0.65
C ASN A 61 -0.20 18.91 0.42
N GLN A 62 0.94 19.07 1.06
CA GLN A 62 1.20 20.08 2.08
C GLN A 62 1.56 21.47 1.50
N GLN A 63 1.42 21.70 0.19
CA GLN A 63 1.45 23.07 -0.33
C GLN A 63 0.35 23.90 0.34
N LEU A 64 0.75 25.02 0.93
CA LEU A 64 -0.21 26.00 1.41
C LEU A 64 -0.68 26.86 0.23
N PRO A 65 -1.99 27.05 0.05
CA PRO A 65 -2.51 27.97 -0.95
C PRO A 65 -1.91 29.37 -0.75
N ASN A 66 -1.37 29.95 -1.82
CA ASN A 66 -0.82 31.30 -1.74
C ASN A 66 -1.97 32.32 -1.61
N ALA A 67 -2.22 32.79 -0.39
CA ALA A 67 -3.25 33.78 -0.10
C ALA A 67 -3.09 35.12 -0.86
N ASN A 68 -1.92 35.37 -1.44
CA ASN A 68 -1.62 36.57 -2.25
C ASN A 68 -1.64 36.31 -3.77
N SER A 69 -2.16 35.16 -4.23
CA SER A 69 -2.34 34.87 -5.66
C SER A 69 -3.38 35.81 -6.27
N ASN A 70 -2.91 36.84 -6.99
CA ASN A 70 -3.74 37.84 -7.65
C ASN A 70 -4.54 37.31 -8.85
N THR A 71 -4.44 36.03 -9.18
CA THR A 71 -5.04 35.43 -10.38
C THR A 71 -6.30 34.62 -10.09
N GLY A 72 -6.59 34.30 -8.81
CA GLY A 72 -7.68 33.39 -8.45
C GLY A 72 -7.49 31.95 -8.95
N ILE A 73 -6.28 31.62 -9.42
CA ILE A 73 -5.87 30.29 -9.85
C ILE A 73 -5.16 29.65 -8.66
N ASP A 74 -5.66 28.49 -8.24
CA ASP A 74 -4.93 27.62 -7.33
C ASP A 74 -3.78 26.95 -8.09
N ASP A 75 -2.56 27.43 -7.87
CA ASP A 75 -1.35 26.89 -8.48
C ASP A 75 -0.73 25.76 -7.66
N THR A 76 -1.39 25.35 -6.57
CA THR A 76 -0.90 24.33 -5.63
C THR A 76 -1.40 22.93 -5.93
N GLU A 77 -2.26 22.75 -6.91
CA GLU A 77 -2.77 21.44 -7.29
C GLU A 77 -1.68 20.53 -7.89
N VAL A 78 -1.68 19.27 -7.44
CA VAL A 78 -0.78 18.22 -7.93
C VAL A 78 -1.58 17.07 -8.51
N VAL A 79 -1.16 16.58 -9.67
CA VAL A 79 -1.70 15.37 -10.31
C VAL A 79 -0.63 14.29 -10.18
N LEU A 80 -0.94 13.18 -9.53
CA LEU A 80 -0.06 12.01 -9.49
C LEU A 80 -0.25 11.20 -10.76
N GLU A 81 0.84 10.72 -11.32
CA GLU A 81 0.86 10.01 -12.60
C GLU A 81 1.28 8.56 -12.40
N THR A 82 2.30 8.31 -11.58
CA THR A 82 2.83 6.97 -11.34
C THR A 82 3.30 6.77 -9.90
N ALA A 83 3.44 5.52 -9.50
CA ALA A 83 4.09 5.11 -8.26
C ALA A 83 5.21 4.13 -8.60
N GLU A 84 6.44 4.50 -8.26
CA GLU A 84 7.57 3.59 -8.29
C GLU A 84 7.58 2.77 -7.01
N VAL A 85 7.67 1.45 -7.17
CA VAL A 85 7.69 0.51 -6.07
C VAL A 85 8.98 -0.30 -6.14
N SER A 86 9.62 -0.46 -4.99
CA SER A 86 10.78 -1.31 -4.81
C SER A 86 10.55 -2.24 -3.63
N LEU A 87 10.88 -3.51 -3.81
CA LEU A 87 10.65 -4.58 -2.86
C LEU A 87 11.98 -5.19 -2.45
N THR A 88 12.21 -5.26 -1.14
CA THR A 88 13.38 -5.91 -0.56
C THR A 88 12.94 -7.03 0.35
N PHE A 89 13.41 -8.25 0.08
CA PHE A 89 13.01 -9.45 0.83
C PHE A 89 14.19 -10.06 1.58
N THR A 90 14.03 -10.35 2.87
CA THR A 90 15.11 -10.88 3.71
C THR A 90 15.43 -12.34 3.43
N GLY A 91 14.43 -13.12 3.01
CA GLY A 91 14.58 -14.55 2.70
C GLY A 91 15.30 -14.85 1.38
N GLY A 92 15.72 -13.83 0.63
CA GLY A 92 16.52 -13.97 -0.58
C GLY A 92 16.05 -13.13 -1.76
N GLY A 93 16.51 -13.50 -2.96
CA GLY A 93 16.13 -12.81 -4.19
C GLY A 93 14.68 -13.12 -4.60
N ILE A 94 13.97 -12.08 -5.03
CA ILE A 94 12.66 -12.18 -5.67
C ILE A 94 12.74 -11.54 -7.06
N SER A 95 12.01 -12.10 -8.01
CA SER A 95 11.90 -11.55 -9.37
C SER A 95 10.97 -10.35 -9.40
N ALA A 96 11.17 -9.44 -10.36
CA ALA A 96 10.35 -8.24 -10.55
C ALA A 96 10.22 -7.41 -9.26
N ASN A 97 11.33 -7.25 -8.54
CA ASN A 97 11.37 -6.57 -7.25
C ASN A 97 11.30 -5.04 -7.36
N SER A 98 11.29 -4.48 -8.57
CA SER A 98 11.03 -3.07 -8.80
C SER A 98 10.17 -2.90 -10.05
N PHE A 99 9.15 -2.05 -9.95
CA PHE A 99 8.17 -1.80 -10.99
C PHE A 99 7.54 -0.43 -10.80
N GLU A 100 6.91 0.07 -11.86
CA GLU A 100 6.20 1.34 -11.86
C GLU A 100 4.73 1.08 -12.20
N ILE A 101 3.83 1.63 -11.40
CA ILE A 101 2.38 1.47 -11.56
C ILE A 101 1.76 2.80 -11.95
N PRO A 102 0.93 2.85 -13.02
CA PRO A 102 0.17 4.05 -13.33
C PRO A 102 -0.84 4.33 -12.22
N VAL A 103 -0.87 5.57 -11.77
CA VAL A 103 -1.81 6.05 -10.77
C VAL A 103 -2.85 6.90 -11.47
N HIS A 104 -4.11 6.51 -11.35
CA HIS A 104 -5.22 7.31 -11.86
C HIS A 104 -5.71 8.24 -10.76
N SER A 105 -5.19 9.47 -10.74
CA SER A 105 -5.58 10.46 -9.75
C SER A 105 -6.46 11.57 -10.32
N ASN A 106 -7.30 12.14 -9.46
CA ASN A 106 -7.72 13.52 -9.62
C ASN A 106 -6.59 14.45 -9.11
N SER A 107 -6.71 15.77 -9.32
CA SER A 107 -5.78 16.71 -8.70
C SER A 107 -5.96 16.70 -7.18
N ILE A 108 -4.85 16.67 -6.44
CA ILE A 108 -4.80 16.90 -5.00
C ILE A 108 -4.56 18.41 -4.78
N PRO A 109 -5.55 19.17 -4.28
CA PRO A 109 -5.36 20.58 -3.98
C PRO A 109 -4.38 20.77 -2.82
N GLY A 110 -3.79 21.96 -2.70
CA GLY A 110 -2.93 22.31 -1.58
C GLY A 110 -3.68 22.22 -0.24
N GLY A 111 -3.08 21.56 0.74
CA GLY A 111 -3.67 21.23 2.03
C GLY A 111 -4.60 20.01 2.01
N GLY A 112 -4.78 19.35 0.87
CA GLY A 112 -5.61 18.15 0.71
C GLY A 112 -4.82 16.85 0.74
N SER A 113 -5.55 15.73 0.78
CA SER A 113 -4.99 14.39 0.63
C SER A 113 -5.94 13.49 -0.18
N ASP A 114 -5.38 12.43 -0.76
CA ASP A 114 -6.13 11.41 -1.49
C ASP A 114 -5.55 10.01 -1.21
N ILE A 115 -6.31 8.97 -1.54
CA ILE A 115 -5.99 7.58 -1.23
C ILE A 115 -5.59 6.84 -2.49
N TYR A 116 -4.46 6.14 -2.44
CA TYR A 116 -3.93 5.37 -3.56
C TYR A 116 -3.66 3.93 -3.14
N LEU A 117 -4.35 2.99 -3.78
CA LEU A 117 -4.08 1.56 -3.62
C LEU A 117 -2.99 1.14 -4.59
N ILE A 118 -1.91 0.58 -4.04
CA ILE A 118 -0.80 0.01 -4.78
C ILE A 118 -0.89 -1.51 -4.69
N GLU A 119 -1.12 -2.16 -5.83
CA GLU A 119 -1.14 -3.62 -5.95
C GLU A 119 0.16 -4.10 -6.59
N VAL A 120 0.83 -5.04 -5.93
CA VAL A 120 2.04 -5.68 -6.44
C VAL A 120 1.67 -6.66 -7.55
N PRO A 121 2.41 -6.68 -8.68
CA PRO A 121 2.21 -7.66 -9.74
C PRO A 121 2.22 -9.10 -9.21
N SER A 122 1.29 -9.93 -9.72
CA SER A 122 1.11 -11.32 -9.27
C SER A 122 2.36 -12.19 -9.41
N GLU A 123 3.26 -11.85 -10.35
CA GLU A 123 4.54 -12.54 -10.54
C GLU A 123 5.48 -12.43 -9.34
N VAL A 124 5.41 -11.32 -8.59
CA VAL A 124 6.17 -11.16 -7.35
C VAL A 124 5.64 -12.11 -6.29
N GLY A 125 4.32 -12.22 -6.14
CA GLY A 125 3.69 -13.16 -5.21
C GLY A 125 4.07 -14.62 -5.51
N ALA A 126 4.10 -14.99 -6.80
CA ALA A 126 4.57 -16.31 -7.23
C ALA A 126 6.07 -16.53 -6.93
N SER A 127 6.88 -15.49 -7.09
CA SER A 127 8.32 -15.51 -6.76
C SER A 127 8.54 -15.69 -5.26
N LEU A 128 7.85 -14.90 -4.42
CA LEU A 128 7.89 -14.99 -2.97
C LEU A 128 7.50 -16.38 -2.49
N ARG A 129 6.43 -16.97 -3.04
CA ARG A 129 6.03 -18.35 -2.72
C ARG A 129 7.14 -19.36 -3.02
N THR A 130 7.79 -19.23 -4.18
CA THR A 130 8.88 -20.12 -4.58
C THR A 130 10.09 -19.97 -3.65
N THR A 131 10.47 -18.73 -3.32
CA THR A 131 11.59 -18.45 -2.41
C THR A 131 11.31 -18.92 -1.00
N MET A 132 10.10 -18.66 -0.47
CA MET A 132 9.67 -19.14 0.86
C MET A 132 9.63 -20.67 0.95
N ALA A 133 9.18 -21.37 -0.10
CA ALA A 133 9.14 -22.83 -0.11
C ALA A 133 10.53 -23.49 -0.04
N ALA A 134 11.60 -22.74 -0.36
CA ALA A 134 12.98 -23.20 -0.23
C ALA A 134 13.56 -22.97 1.18
N LEU A 135 12.89 -22.21 2.03
CA LEU A 135 13.29 -21.96 3.41
C LEU A 135 12.81 -23.09 4.34
N PRO A 136 13.41 -23.24 5.54
CA PRO A 136 12.92 -24.17 6.55
C PRO A 136 11.43 -23.97 6.85
N ALA A 137 10.72 -25.07 7.11
CA ALA A 137 9.31 -25.00 7.50
C ALA A 137 9.14 -24.16 8.77
N GLY A 138 8.13 -23.27 8.76
CA GLY A 138 7.88 -22.32 9.85
C GLY A 138 8.74 -21.06 9.82
N SER A 139 9.56 -20.85 8.78
CA SER A 139 10.26 -19.58 8.58
C SER A 139 9.28 -18.41 8.44
N VAL A 140 9.64 -17.31 9.07
CA VAL A 140 8.98 -16.01 8.93
C VAL A 140 10.05 -15.02 8.50
N GLU A 141 9.83 -14.39 7.36
CA GLU A 141 10.74 -13.42 6.75
C GLU A 141 10.07 -12.06 6.63
N TYR A 142 10.82 -11.04 6.19
CA TYR A 142 10.30 -9.69 6.03
C TYR A 142 10.43 -9.22 4.58
N LEU A 143 9.40 -8.56 4.11
CA LEU A 143 9.34 -7.89 2.81
C LEU A 143 9.11 -6.40 3.06
N GLU A 144 10.09 -5.57 2.71
CA GLU A 144 9.96 -4.12 2.75
C GLU A 144 9.47 -3.62 1.40
N MET A 145 8.34 -2.92 1.40
CA MET A 145 7.82 -2.20 0.24
C MET A 145 8.15 -0.73 0.37
N GLU A 146 9.03 -0.25 -0.48
CA GLU A 146 9.30 1.17 -0.67
C GLU A 146 8.43 1.70 -1.81
N VAL A 147 7.74 2.81 -1.57
CA VAL A 147 6.90 3.48 -2.57
C VAL A 147 7.30 4.95 -2.70
N VAL A 148 7.41 5.41 -3.94
CA VAL A 148 7.62 6.81 -4.33
C VAL A 148 6.56 7.20 -5.35
N PHE A 149 5.69 8.14 -4.99
CA PHE A 149 4.71 8.68 -5.93
C PHE A 149 5.33 9.80 -6.76
N LYS A 150 5.04 9.79 -8.06
CA LYS A 150 5.51 10.79 -9.03
C LYS A 150 4.34 11.47 -9.70
N GLY A 151 4.47 12.77 -9.91
CA GLY A 151 3.42 13.58 -10.48
C GLY A 151 3.91 14.92 -10.99
N ARG A 152 2.96 15.82 -11.25
CA ARG A 152 3.20 17.17 -11.75
C ARG A 152 2.17 18.17 -11.24
N ARG A 153 2.51 19.46 -11.28
CA ARG A 153 1.55 20.54 -10.96
C ARG A 153 0.53 20.72 -12.10
N SER A 154 -0.74 20.99 -11.76
CA SER A 154 -1.82 21.11 -12.75
C SER A 154 -1.72 22.39 -13.62
N SER A 155 -1.16 23.47 -13.06
CA SER A 155 -1.21 24.83 -13.62
C SER A 155 -0.15 25.16 -14.69
N GLN A 156 0.79 24.26 -15.00
CA GLN A 156 1.86 24.52 -15.99
C GLN A 156 1.60 23.83 -17.35
N ILE A 157 0.65 24.37 -18.10
CA ILE A 157 0.42 24.02 -19.51
C ILE A 157 1.39 24.84 -20.37
N GLY A 158 2.66 24.44 -20.47
CA GLY A 158 3.64 25.22 -21.23
C GLY A 158 5.06 24.65 -21.37
N LYS A 159 5.24 23.59 -22.17
CA LYS A 159 6.48 23.21 -22.90
C LYS A 159 7.86 23.27 -22.19
N SER A 160 7.97 23.20 -20.87
CA SER A 160 9.24 22.91 -20.19
C SER A 160 9.07 21.70 -19.26
N LYS A 161 10.03 20.78 -19.32
CA LYS A 161 10.18 19.63 -18.42
C LYS A 161 10.59 20.07 -16.99
N LEU A 162 9.89 21.04 -16.40
CA LEU A 162 10.22 21.63 -15.11
C LEU A 162 8.95 21.65 -14.25
N GLY A 163 8.79 20.61 -13.43
CA GLY A 163 7.67 20.52 -12.50
C GLY A 163 7.32 19.09 -12.05
N SER A 164 8.23 18.12 -12.19
CA SER A 164 8.02 16.80 -11.60
C SER A 164 8.07 16.94 -10.08
N ILE A 165 7.06 16.36 -9.42
CA ILE A 165 7.01 16.24 -7.98
C ILE A 165 7.15 14.77 -7.67
N GLU A 166 8.02 14.46 -6.73
CA GLU A 166 8.20 13.11 -6.21
C GLU A 166 8.02 13.18 -4.69
N THR A 167 7.38 12.16 -4.12
CA THR A 167 7.35 12.02 -2.66
C THR A 167 8.70 11.51 -2.16
N ARG A 168 8.98 11.71 -0.87
CA ARG A 168 9.97 10.89 -0.18
C ARG A 168 9.62 9.40 -0.30
N PRO A 169 10.64 8.51 -0.31
CA PRO A 169 10.42 7.09 -0.15
C PRO A 169 9.68 6.80 1.15
N TYR A 170 8.57 6.06 1.04
CA TYR A 170 7.85 5.52 2.18
C TYR A 170 8.03 4.02 2.22
N VAL A 171 8.55 3.49 3.32
CA VAL A 171 8.82 2.06 3.49
C VAL A 171 7.78 1.45 4.43
N PHE A 172 7.07 0.44 3.94
CA PHE A 172 6.15 -0.36 4.73
C PHE A 172 6.65 -1.81 4.87
N PRO A 173 6.78 -2.36 6.09
CA PRO A 173 7.21 -3.73 6.31
C PRO A 173 6.03 -4.72 6.32
N PHE A 174 6.17 -5.78 5.54
CA PHE A 174 5.33 -6.98 5.61
C PHE A 174 6.11 -8.12 6.29
N SER A 175 5.41 -8.91 7.08
CA SER A 175 5.88 -10.22 7.52
C SER A 175 5.40 -11.26 6.51
N VAL A 176 6.29 -12.10 6.01
CA VAL A 176 5.98 -13.11 5.00
C VAL A 176 6.17 -14.49 5.62
N CYS A 177 5.15 -15.33 5.50
CA CYS A 177 5.15 -16.69 6.01
C CYS A 177 4.56 -17.63 4.97
N SER A 178 4.73 -18.94 5.18
CA SER A 178 4.02 -19.97 4.44
C SER A 178 3.19 -20.79 5.41
N ASP A 179 1.88 -20.85 5.17
CA ASP A 179 0.89 -21.61 5.94
C ASP A 179 0.85 -21.22 7.43
N CYS A 180 0.87 -19.91 7.72
CA CYS A 180 0.80 -19.39 9.09
C CYS A 180 -0.54 -18.72 9.44
N LEU A 181 -1.35 -18.35 8.45
CA LEU A 181 -2.64 -17.71 8.66
C LEU A 181 -3.83 -18.65 8.46
N GLY A 182 -3.61 -19.78 7.78
CA GLY A 182 -4.64 -20.81 7.59
C GLY A 182 -5.09 -21.42 8.91
N GLN A 183 -6.41 -21.43 9.15
CA GLN A 183 -7.02 -22.12 10.29
C GLN A 183 -7.97 -23.23 9.81
N CYS A 184 -7.84 -24.41 10.42
CA CYS A 184 -8.83 -25.47 10.33
C CYS A 184 -9.79 -25.36 11.52
N LEU A 185 -11.08 -25.30 11.24
CA LEU A 185 -12.14 -25.26 12.26
C LEU A 185 -12.91 -26.59 12.29
N PRO A 186 -13.43 -26.99 13.46
CA PRO A 186 -14.35 -28.12 13.54
C PRO A 186 -15.54 -27.92 12.60
N ALA A 187 -16.02 -28.98 11.96
CA ALA A 187 -17.15 -28.88 11.03
C ALA A 187 -18.41 -28.29 11.69
N THR A 188 -18.61 -28.53 12.99
CA THR A 188 -19.70 -27.96 13.79
C THR A 188 -19.68 -26.43 13.85
N GLU A 189 -18.51 -25.81 13.79
CA GLU A 189 -18.35 -24.35 13.71
C GLU A 189 -18.54 -23.83 12.27
N CYS A 190 -18.85 -24.69 11.31
CA CYS A 190 -19.03 -24.33 9.90
C CYS A 190 -20.35 -24.87 9.32
N GLY A 191 -21.30 -25.21 10.19
CA GLY A 191 -22.61 -25.75 9.82
C GLY A 191 -22.66 -27.25 9.48
N GLY A 192 -21.58 -28.00 9.75
CA GLY A 192 -21.49 -29.45 9.64
C GLY A 192 -21.85 -30.21 10.92
N MET A 193 -21.70 -31.54 10.91
CA MET A 193 -21.96 -32.43 12.05
C MET A 193 -20.70 -32.76 12.85
N GLU A 194 -20.86 -33.32 14.06
CA GLU A 194 -19.75 -33.64 14.98
C GLU A 194 -18.77 -34.69 14.42
N ASP A 195 -19.26 -35.59 13.56
CA ASP A 195 -18.46 -36.64 12.92
C ASP A 195 -17.78 -36.20 11.60
N ASP A 196 -18.08 -34.99 11.11
CA ASP A 196 -17.49 -34.47 9.88
C ASP A 196 -16.03 -34.02 10.10
N PRO A 197 -15.14 -34.19 9.11
CA PRO A 197 -13.74 -33.75 9.24
C PRO A 197 -13.64 -32.22 9.37
N PRO A 198 -12.59 -31.70 10.03
CA PRO A 198 -12.39 -30.27 10.16
C PRO A 198 -12.24 -29.61 8.78
N LEU A 199 -12.79 -28.40 8.65
CA LEU A 199 -12.74 -27.60 7.44
C LEU A 199 -11.58 -26.61 7.53
N CYS A 200 -10.61 -26.78 6.63
CA CYS A 200 -9.42 -25.94 6.53
C CYS A 200 -9.59 -24.84 5.50
N ALA A 201 -8.93 -23.70 5.72
CA ALA A 201 -8.84 -22.64 4.73
C ALA A 201 -8.34 -23.16 3.37
N THR A 202 -9.08 -22.85 2.31
CA THR A 202 -8.76 -23.22 0.93
C THR A 202 -8.47 -22.02 0.04
N ASP A 203 -8.89 -20.82 0.46
CA ASP A 203 -8.72 -19.57 -0.27
C ASP A 203 -8.67 -18.39 0.71
N THR A 204 -8.27 -17.23 0.18
CA THR A 204 -8.13 -15.96 0.91
C THR A 204 -9.31 -15.01 0.72
N ILE A 205 -10.43 -15.46 0.15
CA ILE A 205 -11.56 -14.57 -0.15
C ILE A 205 -12.11 -13.91 1.13
N TRP A 206 -11.84 -14.52 2.29
CA TRP A 206 -12.32 -14.09 3.61
C TRP A 206 -11.23 -13.60 4.55
N ALA A 207 -9.97 -13.66 4.13
CA ALA A 207 -8.89 -13.12 4.91
C ALA A 207 -8.79 -11.63 4.55
N GLY A 208 -9.36 -10.79 5.42
CA GLY A 208 -9.77 -9.44 5.05
C GLY A 208 -10.85 -9.45 3.96
N VAL A 209 -11.94 -8.71 4.15
CA VAL A 209 -13.13 -8.77 3.28
C VAL A 209 -12.83 -8.42 1.80
N CYS A 210 -11.63 -7.91 1.51
CA CYS A 210 -11.25 -7.34 0.22
C CYS A 210 -10.09 -8.07 -0.47
N GLY A 211 -9.59 -9.18 0.10
CA GLY A 211 -8.72 -10.11 -0.60
C GLY A 211 -7.28 -9.67 -0.88
N PHE A 212 -6.83 -8.52 -0.35
CA PHE A 212 -5.43 -8.08 -0.45
C PHE A 212 -4.61 -8.55 0.79
N ALA A 213 -3.26 -8.54 0.69
CA ALA A 213 -2.23 -8.80 1.73
C ALA A 213 -2.70 -9.13 3.17
N GLN A 214 -2.38 -10.34 3.67
CA GLN A 214 -3.18 -10.96 4.73
C GLN A 214 -2.81 -10.66 6.20
N GLY A 215 -3.37 -9.60 6.77
CA GLY A 215 -3.21 -9.24 8.19
C GLY A 215 -4.05 -10.04 9.20
N ALA A 216 -4.95 -10.93 8.75
CA ALA A 216 -5.91 -11.64 9.58
C ALA A 216 -5.91 -13.16 9.33
N ARG A 217 -6.60 -13.91 10.17
CA ARG A 217 -6.75 -15.37 10.01
C ARG A 217 -7.57 -15.70 8.78
N VAL A 218 -7.16 -16.74 8.07
CA VAL A 218 -7.88 -17.28 6.91
C VAL A 218 -8.67 -18.50 7.38
N VAL A 219 -9.98 -18.48 7.16
CA VAL A 219 -10.89 -19.60 7.47
C VAL A 219 -11.58 -20.11 6.21
N HIS A 220 -12.07 -21.35 6.24
CA HIS A 220 -12.84 -21.90 5.14
C HIS A 220 -14.13 -21.05 4.92
N PRO A 221 -14.56 -20.80 3.66
CA PRO A 221 -15.72 -19.96 3.35
C PRO A 221 -17.01 -20.35 4.09
N LEU A 222 -17.22 -21.65 4.33
CA LEU A 222 -18.39 -22.14 5.09
C LEU A 222 -18.36 -21.77 6.57
N CYS A 223 -17.19 -21.43 7.11
CA CYS A 223 -17.01 -21.01 8.50
C CYS A 223 -17.03 -19.49 8.67
N ALA A 224 -17.07 -18.72 7.58
CA ALA A 224 -16.94 -17.25 7.60
C ALA A 224 -18.14 -16.51 8.23
N GLY A 225 -19.20 -17.22 8.62
CA GLY A 225 -20.39 -16.67 9.26
C GLY A 225 -20.75 -17.28 10.61
N ALA A 226 -19.82 -18.02 11.23
CA ALA A 226 -20.00 -18.65 12.53
C ALA A 226 -19.44 -17.81 13.69
#